data_AF-A0A7S3EJH3-F1
#
_entry.id   AF-A0A7S3EJH3-F1
#
_cell.length_a   1.000
_cell.length_b   1.000
_cell.length_c   1.000
_cell.angle_alpha   90.00
_cell.angle_beta   90.00
_cell.angle_gamma   90.00
#
_symmetry.space_group_name_H-M   'P 1'
#
loop_
_entity.id
_entity.type
_entity.pdbx_description
1 polymer ?
#
loop_
_entity_poly.entity_id
_entity_poly.type
_entity_poly.pdbx_seq_one_letter_code
_entity_poly.pdbx_strand_id
1 'polypeptide(L)'
;MAKGSKRAPKVVYPERPLIYWGYEPSPFCKVVRERLCEYEIPYLCKTTSRGSRKRAELQDNLGLLQVPYLEDPNTGLALFQSKYILKYLDDVYGPNAENAVDELPADVALVKS
;
A
#
# COMPACT_ATOMS: atom_id res chain seq x y z
N MET A 1 -0.17 37.99 15.29
CA MET A 1 -0.86 37.53 14.06
C MET A 1 -0.42 36.09 13.78
N ALA A 2 -1.25 35.10 14.11
CA ALA A 2 -0.94 33.72 13.78
C ALA A 2 -1.11 33.54 12.26
N LYS A 3 -0.02 33.28 11.54
CA LYS A 3 -0.08 32.86 10.13
C LYS A 3 -0.78 31.50 10.10
N GLY A 4 -2.03 31.48 9.64
CA GLY A 4 -2.71 30.25 9.28
C GLY A 4 -1.90 29.58 8.16
N SER A 5 -1.23 28.49 8.49
CA SER A 5 -0.62 27.56 7.55
C SER A 5 -1.00 26.19 8.11
N LYS A 6 -1.69 25.31 7.39
CA LYS A 6 -1.36 24.82 6.05
C LYS A 6 -2.64 24.46 5.30
N ARG A 7 -2.57 24.52 3.97
CA ARG A 7 -3.56 23.96 3.04
C ARG A 7 -4.00 22.59 3.55
N ALA A 8 -5.31 22.32 3.60
CA ALA A 8 -5.80 20.98 3.92
C ALA A 8 -5.06 19.98 3.02
N PRO A 9 -4.57 18.86 3.58
CA PRO A 9 -3.80 17.89 2.81
C PRO A 9 -4.64 17.47 1.59
N LYS A 10 -4.10 17.66 0.38
CA LYS A 10 -4.75 17.17 -0.84
C LYS A 10 -4.46 15.68 -0.92
N VAL A 11 -5.18 14.88 -0.14
CA VAL A 11 -5.19 13.43 -0.31
C VAL A 11 -5.71 13.14 -1.72
N VAL A 12 -4.93 12.41 -2.50
CA VAL A 12 -5.36 11.93 -3.82
C VAL A 12 -6.22 10.71 -3.58
N TYR A 13 -7.46 10.71 -4.08
CA TYR A 13 -8.32 9.55 -3.97
C TYR A 13 -8.13 8.66 -5.20
N PRO A 14 -7.86 7.36 -5.02
CA PRO A 14 -7.76 6.44 -6.15
C PRO A 14 -9.14 6.22 -6.79
N GLU A 15 -9.19 6.08 -8.11
CA GLU A 15 -10.44 5.75 -8.83
C GLU A 15 -10.93 4.34 -8.51
N ARG A 16 -9.99 3.42 -8.27
CA ARG A 16 -10.26 2.02 -7.94
C ARG A 16 -9.63 1.68 -6.58
N PRO A 17 -10.32 0.90 -5.73
CA PRO A 17 -9.76 0.53 -4.43
C PRO A 17 -8.47 -0.29 -4.61
N LEU A 18 -7.46 0.01 -3.80
CA LEU A 18 -6.23 -0.77 -3.77
C LEU A 18 -6.51 -2.18 -3.22
N ILE A 19 -5.64 -3.14 -3.49
CA ILE A 19 -5.73 -4.48 -2.91
C ILE A 19 -4.62 -4.61 -1.88
N TYR A 20 -5.00 -4.79 -0.61
CA TYR A 20 -4.06 -4.95 0.48
C TYR A 20 -4.09 -6.38 1.01
N TRP A 21 -2.97 -7.07 0.92
CA TRP A 21 -2.76 -8.38 1.51
C TRP A 21 -2.01 -8.24 2.82
N GLY A 22 -2.65 -8.68 3.91
CA GLY A 22 -2.14 -8.46 5.26
C GLY A 22 -2.40 -9.62 6.20
N TYR A 23 -1.54 -9.71 7.21
CA TYR A 23 -1.73 -10.59 8.36
C TYR A 23 -1.81 -9.72 9.62
N GLU A 24 -2.99 -9.67 10.24
CA GLU A 24 -3.29 -8.72 11.32
C GLU A 24 -2.32 -8.73 12.51
N PRO A 25 -1.80 -9.88 12.98
CA PRO A 25 -0.80 -9.92 14.05
C PRO A 25 0.58 -9.38 13.68
N SER A 26 0.84 -9.12 12.39
CA SER A 26 2.16 -8.63 11.94
C SER A 26 2.31 -7.12 12.21
N PRO A 27 3.38 -6.68 12.89
CA PRO A 27 3.64 -5.25 13.12
C PRO A 27 3.87 -4.48 11.80
N PHE A 28 4.43 -5.14 10.78
CA PHE A 28 4.62 -4.55 9.45
C PHE A 28 3.29 -4.28 8.74
N CYS A 29 2.30 -5.16 8.95
CA CYS A 29 0.94 -4.98 8.45
C CYS A 29 0.17 -3.91 9.24
N LYS A 30 0.51 -3.71 10.52
CA LYS A 30 -0.09 -2.66 11.34
C LYS A 30 0.26 -1.27 10.79
N VAL A 31 1.54 -0.98 10.58
CA VAL A 31 1.97 0.36 10.12
C VAL A 31 1.42 0.73 8.74
N VAL A 32 1.31 -0.25 7.82
CA VAL A 32 0.71 -0.02 6.50
C VAL A 32 -0.79 0.26 6.60
N ARG A 33 -1.52 -0.49 7.45
CA ARG A 33 -2.95 -0.22 7.69
C ARG A 33 -3.18 1.15 8.31
N GLU A 34 -2.36 1.54 9.28
CA GLU A 34 -2.44 2.87 9.90
C GLU A 34 -2.30 3.96 8.84
N ARG A 35 -1.34 3.84 7.92
CA ARG A 35 -1.16 4.79 6.82
C ARG A 35 -2.31 4.81 5.82
N LEU A 36 -2.82 3.64 5.42
CA LEU A 36 -4.01 3.55 4.54
C LEU A 36 -5.22 4.23 5.18
N CYS A 37 -5.41 4.06 6.50
CA CYS A 37 -6.49 4.72 7.24
C CYS A 37 -6.24 6.23 7.42
N GLU A 38 -5.00 6.63 7.71
CA GLU A 38 -4.60 8.04 7.87
C GLU A 38 -4.90 8.85 6.60
N TYR A 39 -4.72 8.23 5.42
CA TYR A 39 -5.00 8.84 4.13
C TYR A 39 -6.38 8.50 3.57
N GLU A 40 -7.25 7.86 4.37
CA GLU A 40 -8.62 7.51 3.96
C GLU A 40 -8.69 6.80 2.59
N ILE A 41 -7.66 6.02 2.26
CA ILE A 41 -7.54 5.33 0.97
C ILE A 41 -8.46 4.12 0.98
N PRO A 42 -9.39 3.97 0.03
CA PRO A 42 -10.21 2.77 -0.06
C PRO A 42 -9.36 1.56 -0.49
N TYR A 43 -9.45 0.47 0.26
CA TYR A 43 -8.74 -0.78 -0.08
C TYR A 43 -9.57 -2.04 0.22
N LEU A 44 -9.35 -3.07 -0.58
CA LEU A 44 -9.84 -4.42 -0.37
C LEU A 44 -8.84 -5.19 0.49
N CYS A 45 -9.24 -5.49 1.73
CA CYS A 45 -8.41 -6.27 2.66
C CYS A 45 -8.51 -7.77 2.36
N LYS A 46 -7.38 -8.38 2.01
CA LYS A 46 -7.22 -9.82 1.83
C LYS A 46 -6.36 -10.40 2.97
N THR A 47 -7.04 -10.97 3.97
CA THR A 47 -6.37 -11.52 5.15
C THR A 47 -5.69 -12.86 4.86
N THR A 48 -4.40 -12.95 5.15
CA THR A 48 -3.57 -14.14 4.95
C THR A 48 -3.26 -14.87 6.27
N SER A 49 -4.29 -15.10 7.07
CA SER A 49 -4.19 -15.87 8.31
C SER A 49 -3.60 -17.26 8.08
N ARG A 50 -2.93 -17.83 9.09
CA ARG A 50 -2.41 -19.20 9.03
C ARG A 50 -3.52 -20.17 8.65
N GLY A 51 -3.29 -20.99 7.62
CA GLY A 51 -4.25 -21.97 7.10
C GLY A 51 -5.37 -21.41 6.21
N SER A 52 -5.39 -20.11 5.89
CA SER A 52 -6.43 -19.56 5.01
C SER A 52 -6.18 -19.93 3.54
N ARG A 53 -7.25 -20.15 2.77
CA ARG A 53 -7.15 -20.36 1.31
C ARG A 53 -6.49 -19.17 0.59
N LYS A 54 -6.79 -17.95 1.04
CA LYS A 54 -6.15 -16.71 0.54
C LYS A 54 -4.64 -16.69 0.72
N ARG A 55 -4.12 -17.32 1.77
CA ARG A 55 -2.69 -17.46 2.00
C ARG A 55 -2.06 -18.41 0.99
N ALA A 56 -2.74 -19.51 0.64
CA ALA A 56 -2.33 -20.39 -0.45
C ALA A 56 -2.40 -19.65 -1.80
N GLU A 57 -3.48 -18.92 -2.07
CA GLU A 57 -3.62 -18.09 -3.27
C GLU A 57 -2.47 -17.06 -3.41
N LEU A 58 -2.05 -16.41 -2.31
CA LEU A 58 -0.91 -15.50 -2.33
C LEU A 58 0.39 -16.23 -2.71
N GLN A 59 0.61 -17.40 -2.11
CA GLN A 59 1.79 -18.22 -2.37
C GLN A 59 1.82 -18.76 -3.80
N ASP A 60 0.69 -19.22 -4.33
CA ASP A 60 0.58 -19.76 -5.69
C ASP A 60 0.76 -18.66 -6.74
N ASN A 61 0.22 -17.46 -6.48
CA ASN A 61 0.29 -16.35 -7.43
C ASN A 61 1.64 -15.64 -7.46
N LEU A 62 2.32 -15.51 -6.31
CA LEU A 62 3.55 -14.72 -6.18
C LEU A 62 4.80 -15.59 -5.96
N GLY A 63 4.64 -16.90 -5.76
CA GLY A 63 5.72 -17.82 -5.41
C GLY A 63 6.31 -17.58 -4.01
N LEU A 64 5.82 -16.56 -3.28
CA LEU A 64 6.38 -16.09 -2.03
C LEU A 64 5.26 -15.74 -1.06
N LEU A 65 5.49 -16.06 0.22
CA LEU A 65 4.54 -15.79 1.31
C LEU A 65 5.07 -14.64 2.17
N GLN A 66 5.12 -13.46 1.57
CA GLN A 66 5.59 -12.24 2.22
C GLN A 66 4.47 -11.22 2.33
N VAL A 67 4.26 -10.69 3.54
CA VAL A 67 3.29 -9.63 3.84
C VAL A 67 3.96 -8.54 4.68
N PRO A 68 3.54 -7.27 4.59
CA PRO A 68 2.45 -6.75 3.76
C PRO A 68 2.78 -6.76 2.26
N TYR A 69 1.74 -6.91 1.45
CA TYR A 69 1.79 -6.78 -0.01
C TYR A 69 0.61 -5.92 -0.49
N LEU A 70 0.91 -4.92 -1.32
CA LEU A 70 -0.06 -3.94 -1.80
C LEU A 70 -0.09 -3.96 -3.32
N GLU A 71 -1.27 -4.06 -3.91
CA GLU A 71 -1.47 -3.91 -5.35
C GLU A 71 -2.30 -2.66 -5.62
N ASP A 72 -1.82 -1.85 -6.54
CA ASP A 72 -2.50 -0.64 -6.96
C ASP A 72 -2.95 -0.75 -8.43
N PRO A 73 -4.25 -0.98 -8.69
CA PRO A 73 -4.77 -1.07 -10.04
C PRO A 73 -4.81 0.28 -10.78
N ASN A 74 -4.58 1.40 -10.08
CA ASN A 74 -4.56 2.74 -10.67
C ASN A 74 -3.20 3.05 -11.30
N THR A 75 -2.11 2.49 -10.74
CA THR A 75 -0.74 2.68 -11.23
C THR A 75 -0.15 1.43 -11.89
N GLY A 76 -0.78 0.26 -11.73
CA GLY A 76 -0.27 -1.02 -12.21
C GLY A 76 0.87 -1.59 -11.36
N LEU A 77 1.19 -0.94 -10.24
CA LEU A 77 2.26 -1.34 -9.34
C LEU A 77 1.76 -2.36 -8.32
N ALA A 78 2.62 -3.31 -8.00
CA ALA A 78 2.45 -4.16 -6.83
C ALA A 78 3.73 -4.22 -6.01
N LEU A 79 3.62 -4.01 -4.70
CA LEU A 79 4.72 -3.68 -3.81
C LEU A 79 4.76 -4.59 -2.60
N PHE A 80 5.96 -5.09 -2.29
CA PHE A 80 6.27 -5.74 -1.03
C PHE A 80 6.95 -4.78 -0.05
N GLN A 81 7.21 -5.29 1.16
CA GLN A 81 7.94 -4.62 2.24
C GLN A 81 7.26 -3.32 2.74
N SER A 82 6.95 -3.28 4.04
CA SER A 82 6.24 -2.14 4.63
C SER A 82 6.91 -0.79 4.39
N LYS A 83 8.26 -0.72 4.40
CA LYS A 83 9.01 0.53 4.19
C LYS A 83 8.72 1.16 2.82
N TYR A 84 8.73 0.36 1.76
CA TYR A 84 8.52 0.85 0.40
C TYR A 84 7.04 1.11 0.13
N ILE A 85 6.15 0.27 0.67
CA ILE A 85 4.70 0.54 0.65
C ILE A 85 4.39 1.90 1.30
N LEU A 86 4.97 2.19 2.48
CA LEU A 86 4.75 3.47 3.15
C LEU A 86 5.26 4.66 2.32
N LYS A 87 6.47 4.56 1.77
CA LYS A 87 7.02 5.59 0.86
C LYS A 87 6.11 5.80 -0.34
N TYR A 88 5.64 4.73 -0.97
CA TYR A 88 4.70 4.79 -2.09
C TYR A 88 3.40 5.51 -1.73
N LEU A 89 2.78 5.16 -0.60
CA LEU A 89 1.56 5.81 -0.13
C LEU A 89 1.78 7.30 0.12
N ASP A 90 2.95 7.69 0.65
CA ASP A 90 3.31 9.09 0.89
C ASP A 90 3.50 9.87 -0.41
N ASP A 91 4.18 9.27 -1.38
CA ASP A 91 4.54 9.91 -2.66
C ASP A 91 3.36 10.01 -3.64
N VAL A 92 2.42 9.05 -3.58
CA VAL A 92 1.29 8.96 -4.53
C VAL A 92 -0.03 9.46 -3.96
N TYR A 93 -0.31 9.18 -2.68
CA TYR A 93 -1.59 9.48 -2.05
C TYR A 93 -1.50 10.45 -0.88
N GLY A 94 -0.28 10.72 -0.41
CA GLY A 94 -0.02 11.61 0.70
C GLY A 94 -0.32 13.09 0.40
N PRO A 95 -0.25 13.93 1.44
CA PRO A 95 -0.63 15.35 1.37
C PRO A 95 0.25 16.20 0.43
N ASN A 96 1.46 15.73 0.15
CA ASN A 96 2.42 16.33 -0.76
C ASN A 96 2.72 15.38 -1.93
N ALA A 97 1.74 14.57 -2.35
CA ALA A 97 1.92 13.66 -3.46
C ALA A 97 2.26 14.44 -4.75
N GLU A 98 3.45 14.19 -5.30
CA GLU A 98 3.96 14.90 -6.48
C GLU A 98 3.88 14.01 -7.74
N ASN A 99 3.20 12.86 -7.66
CA ASN A 99 3.22 11.76 -8.65
C ASN A 99 4.62 11.21 -8.95
N ALA A 100 5.59 11.50 -8.08
CA ALA A 100 6.95 10.98 -8.19
C ALA A 100 7.00 9.59 -7.57
N VAL A 101 6.75 8.55 -8.36
CA VAL A 101 7.26 7.21 -8.03
C VAL A 101 8.76 7.22 -8.24
N ASP A 102 9.49 7.70 -7.22
CA ASP A 102 10.94 7.58 -7.11
C ASP A 102 11.34 6.11 -7.34
N GLU A 103 12.42 5.84 -8.08
CA GLU A 103 12.78 4.51 -8.59
C GLU A 103 12.68 3.43 -7.49
N LEU A 104 11.57 2.68 -7.51
CA LEU A 104 11.38 1.57 -6.58
C LEU A 104 12.29 0.42 -7.01
N PRO A 105 13.02 -0.22 -6.08
CA PRO A 105 13.89 -1.33 -6.42
C PRO A 105 13.08 -2.45 -7.11
N ALA A 106 13.63 -3.00 -8.19
CA ALA A 106 12.96 -4.03 -8.98
C ALA A 106 12.65 -5.31 -8.17
N ASP A 107 13.36 -5.56 -7.06
CA ASP A 107 13.09 -6.68 -6.15
C ASP A 107 11.86 -6.47 -5.26
N VAL A 108 11.30 -5.26 -5.23
CA VAL A 108 10.18 -4.88 -4.36
C VAL A 108 8.92 -4.59 -5.18
N ALA A 109 9.08 -4.17 -6.43
CA ALA A 109 8.00 -3.82 -7.33
C ALA A 109 7.80 -4.90 -8.40
N LEU A 110 6.61 -5.48 -8.44
CA LEU A 110 6.12 -6.26 -9.57
C LEU A 110 5.27 -5.33 -10.43
N VAL A 111 5.73 -5.05 -11.66
CA VAL A 111 4.90 -4.41 -12.67
C VAL A 111 3.99 -5.49 -13.25
N LYS A 112 2.69 -5.40 -12.98
CA LYS A 112 1.72 -6.32 -13.57
C LYS A 112 1.34 -5.78 -14.96
N SER A 113 1.65 -6.56 -16.00
CA SER A 113 1.31 -6.28 -17.40
C SER A 113 -0.19 -6.31 -17.66
#